data_AF-A0A925ZAB6-F1
#
_entry.id   AF-A0A925ZAB6-F1
#
_cell.length_a   1.000
_cell.length_b   1.000
_cell.length_c   1.000
_cell.angle_alpha   90.00
_cell.angle_beta   90.00
_cell.angle_gamma   90.00
#
_symmetry.space_group_name_H-M   'P 1'
#
loop_
_entity.id
_entity.type
_entity.pdbx_description
1 polymer ?
#
loop_
_entity_poly.entity_id
_entity_poly.type
_entity_poly.pdbx_seq_one_letter_code
_entity_poly.pdbx_strand_id
1 'polypeptide(L)' 'MQPVIHSLLDTDLYKFTMWQTMLHRHPATQAEYTFVCRNEPAFPLAE' A
#
# COMPACT_ATOMS: atom_id res chain seq x y z
N MET A 1 4.69 -6.80 22.50
CA MET A 1 3.95 -7.05 21.24
C MET A 1 4.95 -7.39 20.15
N GLN A 2 4.63 -8.35 19.28
CA GLN A 2 5.41 -8.62 18.08
C GLN A 2 4.97 -7.65 16.96
N PRO A 3 5.90 -7.22 16.08
CA PRO A 3 5.55 -6.35 14.96
C PRO A 3 4.61 -7.08 13.98
N VAL A 4 3.63 -6.36 13.42
CA VAL A 4 2.70 -6.90 12.41
C VAL A 4 3.38 -7.02 11.04
N ILE A 5 4.28 -6.08 10.71
CA ILE A 5 5.08 -6.07 9.47
C ILE A 5 6.53 -6.32 9.83
N HIS A 6 7.16 -7.32 9.22
CA HIS A 6 8.48 -7.80 9.65
C HIS A 6 9.66 -7.20 8.86
N SER A 7 9.42 -6.69 7.64
CA SER A 7 10.46 -6.08 6.80
C SER A 7 9.83 -5.23 5.69
N LEU A 8 10.65 -4.52 4.91
CA LEU A 8 10.18 -3.86 3.67
C LEU A 8 9.82 -4.85 2.55
N LEU A 9 10.22 -6.12 2.66
CA LEU A 9 9.86 -7.18 1.72
C LEU A 9 8.52 -7.84 2.04
N ASP A 10 7.88 -7.46 3.14
CA ASP A 10 6.58 -7.95 3.58
C ASP A 10 5.45 -7.23 2.81
N THR A 11 5.43 -7.44 1.50
CA THR A 11 4.50 -6.84 0.54
C THR A 11 4.38 -7.71 -0.70
N ASP A 12 3.41 -7.43 -1.56
CA ASP A 12 3.24 -8.19 -2.80
C ASP A 12 4.35 -7.87 -3.82
N LEU A 13 4.87 -8.90 -4.49
CA LEU A 13 5.92 -8.78 -5.52
C LEU A 13 5.63 -7.69 -6.56
N TYR A 14 4.36 -7.56 -6.97
CA TYR A 14 3.97 -6.65 -8.03
C TYR A 14 4.25 -5.17 -7.68
N LYS A 15 4.30 -4.81 -6.38
CA LYS A 15 4.57 -3.44 -5.95
C LYS A 15 5.96 -3.00 -6.43
N PHE A 16 6.97 -3.87 -6.34
CA PHE A 16 8.31 -3.57 -6.82
C PHE A 16 8.36 -3.44 -8.35
N THR A 17 7.75 -4.39 -9.07
CA THR A 17 7.80 -4.37 -10.55
C THR A 17 7.01 -3.18 -11.13
N MET A 18 5.89 -2.80 -10.50
CA MET A 18 5.13 -1.61 -10.86
C MET A 18 5.93 -0.33 -10.54
N TRP A 19 6.47 -0.21 -9.33
CA TRP A 19 7.20 1.00 -8.92
C TRP A 19 8.49 1.22 -9.68
N GLN A 20 9.22 0.16 -10.04
CA GLN A 20 10.40 0.30 -10.89
C GLN A 20 10.04 0.95 -12.24
N THR A 21 8.91 0.54 -12.84
CA THR A 21 8.43 1.17 -14.08
C THR A 21 8.01 2.62 -13.86
N MET A 22 7.27 2.91 -12.78
CA MET A 22 6.86 4.27 -12.45
C MET A 22 8.06 5.20 -12.23
N LEU A 23 9.06 4.77 -11.47
CA LEU A 23 10.27 5.56 -11.21
C LEU A 23 11.03 5.88 -12.50
N HIS A 24 11.21 4.90 -13.39
CA HIS A 24 12.04 5.09 -14.58
C HIS A 24 11.30 5.75 -15.74
N ARG A 25 9.97 5.61 -15.85
CA ARG A 25 9.19 6.17 -16.97
C ARG A 25 8.36 7.39 -16.60
N HIS A 26 7.93 7.48 -15.34
CA HIS A 26 6.98 8.48 -14.86
C HIS A 26 7.38 9.08 -13.48
N PRO A 27 8.62 9.59 -13.33
CA PRO A 27 9.15 9.99 -12.02
C PRO A 27 8.42 11.17 -11.36
N ALA A 28 7.69 11.99 -12.14
CA ALA A 28 6.95 13.15 -11.63
C ALA A 28 5.45 12.86 -11.38
N THR A 29 4.99 11.62 -11.61
CA THR A 29 3.58 11.26 -11.42
C THR A 29 3.22 11.27 -9.94
N GLN A 30 2.07 11.86 -9.63
CA GLN A 30 1.45 11.84 -8.31
C GLN A 30 0.23 10.93 -8.33
N ALA A 31 -0.06 10.29 -7.20
CA ALA A 31 -1.21 9.43 -7.02
C ALA A 31 -1.70 9.49 -5.58
N GLU A 32 -3.00 9.32 -5.41
CA GLU A 32 -3.66 9.20 -4.11
C GLU A 32 -4.22 7.79 -3.95
N TYR A 33 -4.09 7.24 -2.74
CA TYR A 33 -4.66 5.95 -2.37
C TYR A 33 -5.61 6.15 -1.20
N THR A 34 -6.81 5.61 -1.31
CA THR A 34 -7.82 5.67 -0.25
C THR A 34 -8.13 4.26 0.22
N PHE A 35 -8.19 4.08 1.53
CA PHE A 35 -8.67 2.83 2.12
C PHE A 35 -10.18 2.69 1.94
N VAL A 36 -10.64 1.50 1.54
CA VAL A 36 -12.07 1.19 1.38
C VAL A 36 -12.35 -0.18 1.98
N CYS A 37 -13.05 -0.23 3.12
CA CYS A 37 -13.67 -1.45 3.61
C CYS A 37 -15.01 -1.65 2.89
N ARG A 38 -15.15 -2.72 2.10
CA ARG A 38 -16.38 -3.00 1.34
C ARG A 38 -17.46 -3.73 2.14
N ASN A 39 -17.16 -4.06 3.40
CA ASN A 39 -18.05 -4.74 4.33
C ASN A 39 -18.44 -3.80 5.47
N GLU A 40 -19.49 -4.16 6.21
CA GLU A 40 -19.81 -3.48 7.47
C GLU A 40 -18.65 -3.67 8.48
N PRO A 41 -18.04 -2.58 8.98
CA PRO A 41 -16.89 -2.68 9.86
C PRO A 41 -17.34 -2.99 11.29
N ALA A 42 -16.66 -3.93 11.95
CA ALA A 42 -16.93 -4.28 13.35
C ALA A 42 -16.52 -3.17 14.34
N PHE A 43 -15.64 -2.26 13.91
CA PHE A 43 -15.11 -1.16 14.70
C PHE A 43 -15.01 0.10 13.83
N PRO A 44 -15.00 1.31 14.41
CA PRO A 44 -14.71 2.53 13.66
C PRO A 44 -13.39 2.42 12.88
N LEU A 45 -13.42 2.78 11.60
CA LEU A 45 -12.25 2.71 10.70
C LEU A 45 -11.32 3.92 10.82
N ALA A 46 -11.81 4.99 11.44
CA ALA A 46 -11.09 6.20 11.82
C ALA A 46 -11.61 6.64 13.20
N GLU A 47 -10.80 7.44 13.92
CA GLU A 47 -11.20 8.09 15.18
C GLU A 47 -12.40 9.04 14.99
#